data_AF-A0A3D3NSC1-F1
#
_entry.id   AF-A0A3D3NSC1-F1
#
_cell.length_a   1.000
_cell.length_b   1.000
_cell.length_c   1.000
_cell.angle_alpha   90.00
_cell.angle_beta   90.00
_cell.angle_gamma   90.00
#
_symmetry.space_group_name_H-M   'P 1'
#
loop_
_entity.id
_entity.type
_entity.pdbx_description
1 polymer ?
#
loop_
_entity_poly.entity_id
_entity_poly.type
_entity_poly.pdbx_seq_one_letter_code
_entity_poly.pdbx_strand_id
1 'polypeptide(L)'
;HVISTYGFTEAKMAFPECPAGIEASGFHLSPDLALIEIVDPVTGQPAEDGEPGEIVFTPLDARGTVVLRYRTGDIASGGLTWEPCPHCGRRCPRLRGPLGRVSEERELDPDKVKGTLVNFNILEH
;
A
#
# COMPACT_ATOMS: atom_id res chain seq x y z
N HIS A 1 -9.65 19.74 8.52
CA HIS A 1 -8.53 18.79 8.53
C HIS A 1 -9.03 17.55 7.78
N VAL A 2 -8.32 17.13 6.73
CA VAL A 2 -8.68 15.99 5.89
C VAL A 2 -7.67 14.90 6.18
N ILE A 3 -8.13 13.68 6.43
CA ILE A 3 -7.28 12.53 6.80
C ILE A 3 -7.56 11.42 5.80
N SER A 4 -6.50 10.86 5.22
CA SER A 4 -6.62 9.70 4.34
C SER A 4 -6.72 8.42 5.17
N THR A 5 -7.47 7.44 4.65
CA THR A 5 -7.59 6.12 5.26
C THR A 5 -7.44 5.06 4.19
N TYR A 6 -6.58 4.07 4.42
CA TYR A 6 -6.46 2.89 3.57
C TYR A 6 -7.38 1.79 4.08
N GLY A 7 -8.19 1.18 3.23
CA GLY A 7 -9.08 0.09 3.62
C GLY A 7 -9.69 -0.62 2.42
N PHE A 8 -10.11 -1.86 2.65
CA PHE A 8 -10.74 -2.73 1.66
C PHE A 8 -11.71 -3.70 2.36
N THR A 9 -12.65 -4.28 1.61
CA THR A 9 -13.77 -5.05 2.17
C THR A 9 -13.31 -6.26 2.98
N GLU A 10 -12.28 -6.96 2.50
CA GLU A 10 -11.73 -8.16 3.13
C GLU A 10 -11.06 -7.84 4.47
N ALA A 11 -10.56 -6.60 4.64
CA ALA A 11 -9.96 -6.16 5.89
C ALA A 11 -10.97 -5.98 7.02
N LYS A 12 -12.21 -5.59 6.68
CA LYS A 12 -13.24 -5.15 7.64
C LYS A 12 -12.77 -4.04 8.60
N MET A 13 -11.66 -3.38 8.25
CA MET A 13 -11.02 -2.31 9.00
C MET A 13 -10.36 -1.33 8.04
N ALA A 14 -10.08 -0.12 8.53
CA ALA A 14 -9.34 0.88 7.79
C ALA A 14 -8.18 1.40 8.64
N PHE A 15 -7.08 1.74 7.98
CA PHE A 15 -5.84 2.22 8.56
C PHE A 15 -5.72 3.71 8.27
N PRO A 16 -5.89 4.59 9.27
CA PRO A 16 -5.86 6.03 9.08
C PRO A 16 -4.43 6.59 9.09
N GLU A 17 -4.22 7.71 8.40
CA GLU A 17 -3.06 8.55 8.63
C GLU A 17 -3.11 9.22 10.02
N CYS A 18 -1.98 9.79 10.45
CA CYS A 18 -1.89 10.46 11.75
C CYS A 18 -2.74 11.75 11.79
N PRO A 19 -3.70 11.90 12.71
CA PRO A 19 -4.49 13.13 12.85
C PRO A 19 -3.70 14.31 13.45
N ALA A 20 -2.56 14.03 14.10
CA ALA A 20 -1.77 15.05 14.80
C ALA A 20 -0.87 15.90 13.88
N GLY A 21 -0.74 15.52 12.60
CA GLY A 21 0.08 16.21 11.60
C GLY A 21 -0.76 16.81 10.47
N ILE A 22 -0.14 17.67 9.68
CA ILE A 22 -0.70 18.17 8.40
C ILE A 22 -0.13 17.38 7.22
N GLU A 23 1.09 16.89 7.34
CA GLU A 23 1.77 16.12 6.29
C GLU A 23 1.48 14.63 6.40
N ALA A 24 1.59 13.94 5.26
CA ALA A 24 1.42 12.50 5.18
C ALA A 24 2.56 11.81 5.95
N SER A 25 2.20 11.04 6.97
CA SER A 25 3.14 10.21 7.74
C SER A 25 2.97 8.71 7.47
N GLY A 26 2.07 8.36 6.55
CA GLY A 26 1.67 6.98 6.30
C GLY A 26 0.55 6.49 7.22
N PHE A 27 -0.03 5.36 6.83
CA PHE A 27 -1.19 4.76 7.47
C PHE A 27 -0.77 3.96 8.70
N HIS A 28 -1.31 4.31 9.87
CA HIS A 28 -1.01 3.60 11.11
C HIS A 28 -1.68 2.24 11.12
N LEU A 29 -0.85 1.20 11.26
CA LEU A 29 -1.32 -0.16 11.38
C LEU A 29 -1.55 -0.54 12.85
N SER A 30 -2.33 -1.60 13.06
CA SER A 30 -2.60 -2.19 14.36
C SER A 30 -2.08 -3.64 14.34
N PRO A 31 -0.81 -3.89 14.72
CA PRO A 31 -0.18 -5.21 14.60
C PRO A 31 -0.82 -6.28 15.51
N ASP A 32 -1.64 -5.85 16.45
CA ASP A 32 -2.52 -6.67 17.30
C ASP A 32 -3.79 -7.15 16.57
N LEU A 33 -4.25 -6.42 15.55
CA LEU A 33 -5.48 -6.72 14.82
C LEU A 33 -5.23 -7.29 13.41
N ALA A 34 -4.11 -6.92 12.79
CA ALA A 34 -3.76 -7.34 11.45
C ALA A 34 -2.24 -7.48 11.27
N LEU A 35 -1.84 -8.59 10.65
CA LEU A 35 -0.52 -8.74 10.07
C LEU A 35 -0.55 -8.20 8.65
N ILE A 36 0.31 -7.21 8.39
CA ILE A 36 0.58 -6.65 7.06
C ILE A 36 2.00 -7.05 6.68
N GLU A 37 2.13 -7.61 5.49
CA GLU A 37 3.42 -7.89 4.87
C GLU A 37 3.53 -7.07 3.58
N ILE A 38 4.74 -6.68 3.21
CA ILE A 38 5.05 -6.18 1.87
C ILE A 38 5.81 -7.29 1.15
N VAL A 39 5.34 -7.68 -0.04
CA VAL A 39 5.97 -8.73 -0.84
C VAL A 39 6.23 -8.25 -2.26
N ASP A 40 7.21 -8.86 -2.90
CA ASP A 40 7.41 -8.72 -4.34
C ASP A 40 6.18 -9.28 -5.09
N PRO A 41 5.54 -8.50 -5.98
CA PRO A 41 4.32 -8.91 -6.67
C PRO A 41 4.52 -10.07 -7.67
N VAL A 42 5.74 -10.32 -8.12
CA VAL A 42 6.07 -11.40 -9.06
C VAL A 42 6.47 -12.66 -8.31
N THR A 43 7.38 -12.54 -7.34
CA THR A 43 7.98 -13.69 -6.65
C THR A 43 7.23 -14.10 -5.38
N GLY A 44 6.45 -13.19 -4.79
CA GLY A 44 5.75 -13.38 -3.52
C GLY A 44 6.68 -13.44 -2.29
N GLN A 45 7.97 -13.14 -2.45
CA GLN A 45 8.92 -13.09 -1.35
C GLN A 45 8.78 -11.78 -0.56
N PRO A 46 9.03 -11.77 0.76
CA PRO A 46 9.01 -10.54 1.56
C PRO A 46 9.99 -9.50 1.02
N ALA A 47 9.54 -8.25 0.93
CA ALA A 47 10.40 -7.10 0.65
C ALA A 47 11.10 -6.63 1.95
N GLU A 48 12.19 -5.89 1.80
CA GLU A 48 12.85 -5.24 2.93
C GLU A 48 12.02 -4.05 3.45
N ASP A 49 12.23 -3.67 4.72
CA ASP A 49 11.54 -2.52 5.30
C ASP A 49 11.85 -1.24 4.50
N GLY A 50 10.81 -0.48 4.16
CA GLY A 50 10.88 0.75 3.37
C GLY A 50 10.91 0.54 1.86
N GLU A 51 11.04 -0.70 1.37
CA GLU A 51 11.03 -0.98 -0.06
C GLU A 51 9.61 -1.11 -0.63
N PRO A 52 9.38 -0.68 -1.90
CA PRO A 52 8.10 -0.85 -2.56
C PRO A 52 7.68 -2.32 -2.69
N GLY A 53 6.38 -2.59 -2.59
CA GLY A 53 5.84 -3.90 -2.89
C GLY A 53 4.33 -4.01 -2.67
N GLU A 54 3.81 -5.20 -2.93
CA GLU A 54 2.39 -5.52 -2.76
C GLU A 54 2.05 -5.75 -1.29
N ILE A 55 0.94 -5.17 -0.87
CA ILE A 55 0.38 -5.35 0.46
C ILE A 55 -0.28 -6.73 0.56
N VAL A 56 0.16 -7.52 1.54
CA VAL A 56 -0.44 -8.80 1.91
C VAL A 56 -1.04 -8.70 3.30
N PHE A 57 -2.30 -9.12 3.42
CA PHE A 57 -3.09 -8.93 4.63
C PHE A 57 -3.51 -10.25 5.28
N THR A 58 -3.36 -10.32 6.60
CA THR A 58 -3.93 -11.38 7.43
C THR A 58 -4.58 -10.76 8.68
N PRO A 59 -5.90 -10.87 8.90
CA PRO A 59 -6.54 -10.43 10.13
C PRO A 59 -6.23 -11.39 11.28
N LEU A 60 -5.93 -10.85 12.46
CA LEU A 60 -5.56 -11.63 13.64
C LEU A 60 -6.71 -11.83 14.65
N ASP A 61 -7.66 -10.88 14.71
CA ASP A 61 -8.82 -10.93 15.62
C ASP A 61 -10.19 -10.92 14.88
N ALA A 62 -10.21 -11.29 13.59
CA ALA A 62 -11.45 -11.34 12.82
C ALA A 62 -12.24 -12.64 13.02
N ARG A 63 -13.57 -12.56 12.95
CA ARG A 63 -14.50 -13.71 13.00
C ARG A 63 -15.38 -13.80 11.74
N GLY A 64 -15.91 -15.00 11.49
CA GLY A 64 -16.72 -15.30 10.30
C GLY A 64 -15.83 -15.57 9.09
N THR A 65 -16.12 -14.93 7.95
CA THR A 65 -15.24 -14.99 6.78
C THR A 65 -13.92 -14.30 7.08
N VAL A 66 -12.83 -15.06 7.00
CA VAL A 66 -11.46 -14.59 7.19
C VAL A 66 -10.63 -14.96 5.98
N VAL A 67 -9.66 -14.11 5.65
CA VAL A 67 -8.67 -14.35 4.59
C VAL A 67 -7.30 -14.53 5.23
N LEU A 68 -6.44 -15.36 4.64
CA LEU A 68 -5.08 -15.59 5.15
C LEU A 68 -4.11 -15.27 4.02
N ARG A 69 -3.07 -14.48 4.33
CA ARG A 69 -2.10 -13.98 3.33
C ARG A 69 -2.79 -13.48 2.06
N TYR A 70 -3.81 -12.66 2.23
CA TYR A 70 -4.58 -12.10 1.12
C TYR A 70 -3.74 -11.07 0.38
N ARG A 71 -3.43 -11.38 -0.88
CA ARG A 71 -2.78 -10.49 -1.85
C ARG A 71 -3.79 -9.44 -2.29
N THR A 72 -3.63 -8.19 -1.85
CA THR A 72 -4.62 -7.14 -2.10
C THR A 72 -4.55 -6.62 -3.53
N GLY A 73 -3.43 -6.84 -4.23
CA GLY A 73 -3.11 -6.18 -5.49
C GLY A 73 -2.77 -4.70 -5.34
N ASP A 74 -2.75 -4.14 -4.13
CA ASP A 74 -2.35 -2.75 -3.87
C ASP A 74 -0.84 -2.68 -3.62
N ILE A 75 -0.17 -1.70 -4.20
CA ILE A 75 1.27 -1.44 -4.07
C ILE A 75 1.49 -0.27 -3.09
N ALA A 76 2.33 -0.48 -2.08
CA ALA A 76 2.82 0.57 -1.20
C ALA A 76 4.18 1.07 -1.70
N SER A 77 4.24 2.22 -2.38
CA SER A 77 5.51 2.71 -2.96
C SER A 77 6.57 3.09 -1.93
N GLY A 78 6.19 3.36 -0.67
CA GLY A 78 7.12 3.65 0.41
C GLY A 78 7.32 2.49 1.39
N GLY A 79 6.74 1.32 1.09
CA GLY A 79 6.86 0.11 1.90
C GLY A 79 6.32 0.23 3.33
N LEU A 80 6.85 -0.64 4.19
CA LEU A 80 6.56 -0.67 5.62
C LEU A 80 7.65 0.04 6.41
N THR A 81 7.29 0.87 7.39
CA THR A 81 8.25 1.45 8.34
C THR A 81 7.88 1.14 9.78
N TRP A 82 8.92 0.96 10.60
CA TRP A 82 8.83 0.79 12.05
C TRP A 82 9.34 2.01 12.82
N GLU A 83 9.73 3.07 12.10
CA GLU A 83 10.18 4.31 12.72
C GLU A 83 9.03 5.00 13.47
N PRO A 84 9.31 5.66 14.61
CA PRO A 84 8.30 6.43 15.33
C PRO A 84 7.59 7.44 14.43
N CYS A 85 6.27 7.57 14.58
CA CYS A 85 5.52 8.59 13.85
C CYS A 85 6.05 10.00 14.20
N PRO A 86 6.38 10.84 13.20
CA PRO A 86 6.92 12.18 13.45
C PRO A 86 5.89 13.14 14.08
N HIS A 87 4.60 12.80 14.06
CA HIS A 87 3.53 13.66 14.58
C HIS A 87 2.99 13.20 15.95
N CYS A 88 2.80 11.90 16.17
CA CYS A 88 2.25 11.38 17.42
C CYS A 88 3.24 10.56 18.26
N GLY A 89 4.43 10.23 17.73
CA GLY A 89 5.46 9.46 18.43
C GLY A 89 5.16 7.97 18.61
N ARG A 90 4.01 7.45 18.14
CA ARG A 90 3.69 6.01 18.21
C ARG A 90 4.69 5.19 17.38
N ARG A 91 4.98 3.97 17.84
CA ARG A 91 5.90 3.00 17.20
C ARG A 91 5.17 1.87 16.49
N CYS A 92 3.86 1.98 16.29
CA CYS A 92 3.18 1.00 15.45
C CYS A 92 3.66 1.14 14.00
N PRO A 93 3.73 0.03 13.26
CA PRO A 93 4.19 0.06 11.88
C PRO A 93 3.28 0.94 11.04
N ARG A 94 3.85 1.56 10.01
CA ARG A 94 3.13 2.43 9.09
C ARG A 94 3.38 2.01 7.65
N LEU A 95 2.32 1.97 6.84
CA LEU A 95 2.42 1.88 5.37
C LEU A 95 2.70 3.27 4.81
N ARG A 96 3.74 3.40 3.98
CA ARG A 96 4.15 4.69 3.42
C ARG A 96 3.96 4.74 1.91
N GLY A 97 3.95 5.99 1.42
CA GLY A 97 3.90 6.32 0.01
C GLY A 97 2.47 6.37 -0.53
N PRO A 98 2.32 6.86 -1.77
CA PRO A 98 1.08 6.68 -2.50
C PRO A 98 0.79 5.18 -2.64
N LEU A 99 -0.50 4.85 -2.60
CA LEU A 99 -0.97 3.50 -2.87
C LEU A 99 -1.35 3.41 -4.35
N GLY A 100 -0.76 2.47 -5.06
CA GLY A 100 -1.12 2.11 -6.43
C GLY A 100 -1.73 0.72 -6.51
N ARG A 101 -1.98 0.21 -7.73
CA ARG A 101 -2.36 -1.20 -7.94
C ARG A 101 -1.53 -1.90 -8.98
N VAL A 102 -1.25 -3.18 -8.74
CA VAL A 102 -0.59 -4.08 -9.71
C VAL A 102 -1.36 -4.12 -11.03
N SER A 103 -2.70 -4.07 -11.00
CA SER A 103 -3.51 -4.08 -12.23
C SER A 103 -3.43 -2.79 -13.05
N GLU A 104 -2.95 -1.70 -12.44
CA GLU A 104 -2.75 -0.40 -13.11
C GLU A 104 -1.39 -0.33 -13.81
N GLU A 105 -0.44 -1.22 -13.48
CA GLU A 105 0.79 -1.39 -14.25
C GLU A 105 0.46 -2.02 -15.61
N ARG A 106 0.19 -1.16 -16.59
CA ARG A 106 -0.08 -1.55 -17.98
C ARG A 106 1.13 -1.18 -18.81
N GLU A 107 1.82 -2.17 -19.35
CA GLU A 107 2.74 -1.93 -20.44
C GLU A 107 1.91 -1.70 -21.71
N LEU A 108 1.77 -0.43 -22.10
CA LEU A 108 1.09 -0.04 -23.33
C LEU A 108 2.07 -0.18 -24.48
N ASP A 109 1.64 -0.91 -25.52
CA ASP A 109 2.35 -0.92 -26.78
C ASP A 109 2.42 0.51 -27.36
N PRO A 110 3.57 0.94 -27.89
CA PRO A 110 3.66 2.21 -28.57
C PRO A 110 2.73 2.22 -29.80
N ASP A 111 1.89 3.25 -29.91
CA ASP A 111 0.93 3.40 -31.03
C ASP A 111 1.24 4.65 -31.86
N LYS A 112 0.73 4.68 -33.10
CA LYS A 112 0.91 5.81 -34.02
C LYS A 112 -0.20 6.84 -33.85
N VAL A 113 0.15 7.98 -33.25
CA VAL A 113 -0.72 9.17 -33.22
C VAL A 113 -0.31 10.11 -34.34
N LYS A 114 -1.19 10.31 -35.33
CA LYS A 114 -0.94 11.19 -36.50
C LYS A 114 0.40 10.90 -37.20
N GLY A 115 0.77 9.62 -37.29
CA GLY A 115 2.00 9.17 -37.96
C GLY A 115 3.26 9.20 -37.10
N THR A 116 3.21 9.69 -35.85
CA THR A 116 4.32 9.62 -34.90
C THR A 116 4.11 8.44 -33.96
N LEU A 117 5.13 7.59 -33.79
CA LEU A 117 5.14 6.55 -32.75
C LEU A 117 5.24 7.23 -31.40
N VAL A 118 4.22 7.04 -30.56
CA VAL A 118 4.16 7.57 -29.20
C VAL A 118 4.19 6.39 -28.25
N ASN A 119 5.17 6.38 -27.36
CA ASN A 119 5.15 5.50 -26.20
C ASN A 119 4.21 6.13 -25.16
N PHE A 120 3.17 5.43 -24.75
CA PHE A 120 2.22 5.94 -23.76
C PHE A 120 2.67 5.69 -22.32
N ASN A 121 3.64 4.79 -22.11
CA ASN A 121 4.16 4.45 -20.79
C ASN A 121 4.83 5.65 -20.10
N ILE A 122 5.26 6.67 -20.85
CA ILE A 122 5.86 7.91 -20.29
C ILE A 122 4.82 8.91 -19.77
N LEU A 123 3.53 8.70 -20.04
CA LEU A 123 2.45 9.62 -19.67
C LEU A 123 1.73 9.23 -18.36
N GLU A 124 2.00 8.03 -17.83
CA GLU A 124 1.40 7.52 -16.58
C GLU A 124 2.26 7.81 -15.33
N HIS A 125 3.21 8.76 -15.41
CA HIS A 125 4.03 9.22 -14.28
C HIS A 125 3.42 10.39 -13.50
#